data_AF-A0A0G1D100-F1
#
_entry.id   AF-A0A0G1D100-F1
#
_cell.length_a   1.000
_cell.length_b   1.000
_cell.length_c   1.000
_cell.angle_alpha   90.00
_cell.angle_beta   90.00
_cell.angle_gamma   90.00
#
_symmetry.space_group_name_H-M   'P 1'
#
loop_
_entity.id
_entity.type
_entity.pdbx_description
1 polymer ?
#
loop_
_entity_poly.entity_id
_entity_poly.type
_entity_poly.pdbx_seq_one_letter_code
_entity_poly.pdbx_strand_id
1 'polypeptide(L)'
;MKNIKKNLIDETANEITAKEQEIQESDRELEILSVKIKVENKALGMQDLREDLEEDFKYSVQALESMLVQEQRRNIELKKDLEILKYRREVIESQFSDNELDR
;
A
#
# COMPACT_ATOMS: atom_id res chain seq x y z
N MET A 1 -1.03 -28.04 -26.71
CA MET A 1 -1.46 -26.62 -26.70
C MET A 1 -1.23 -26.12 -25.28
N LYS A 2 -0.55 -24.98 -25.11
CA LYS A 2 -0.46 -24.31 -23.81
C LYS A 2 -1.84 -23.71 -23.55
N ASN A 3 -2.48 -24.01 -22.42
CA ASN A 3 -3.73 -23.33 -22.07
C ASN A 3 -3.38 -21.89 -21.66
N ILE A 4 -3.36 -20.97 -22.64
CA ILE A 4 -2.96 -19.57 -22.44
C ILE A 4 -3.88 -18.89 -21.42
N LYS A 5 -5.17 -19.22 -21.43
CA LYS A 5 -6.15 -18.75 -20.43
C LYS A 5 -5.69 -19.10 -19.01
N LYS A 6 -5.33 -20.36 -18.77
CA LYS A 6 -4.88 -20.83 -17.46
C LYS A 6 -3.61 -20.11 -17.02
N ASN A 7 -2.63 -19.96 -17.92
CA ASN A 7 -1.40 -19.24 -17.58
C ASN A 7 -1.69 -17.78 -17.19
N LEU A 8 -2.57 -17.08 -17.90
CA LEU A 8 -2.95 -15.70 -17.57
C LEU A 8 -3.69 -15.60 -16.23
N ILE A 9 -4.53 -16.58 -15.90
CA ILE A 9 -5.20 -16.66 -14.60
C ILE A 9 -4.17 -16.86 -13.49
N ASP A 10 -3.25 -17.82 -13.66
CA ASP A 10 -2.21 -18.12 -12.66
C ASP A 10 -1.26 -16.93 -12.46
N GLU A 11 -0.85 -16.25 -13.55
CA GLU A 11 -0.04 -15.03 -13.51
C GLU A 11 -0.79 -13.88 -12.78
N THR A 12 -2.04 -13.63 -13.15
CA THR A 12 -2.85 -12.58 -12.50
C THR A 12 -3.10 -12.90 -11.02
N ALA A 13 -3.28 -14.17 -10.67
CA ALA A 13 -3.43 -14.60 -9.28
C ALA A 13 -2.16 -14.35 -8.46
N ASN A 14 -0.98 -14.62 -9.03
CA ASN A 14 0.30 -14.31 -8.37
C ASN A 14 0.47 -12.80 -8.19
N GLU A 15 0.12 -11.99 -9.21
CA GLU A 15 0.16 -10.53 -9.12
C GLU A 15 -0.80 -10.00 -8.03
N ILE A 16 -2.01 -10.56 -7.93
CA ILE A 16 -2.98 -10.24 -6.87
C ILE A 16 -2.37 -10.54 -5.49
N THR A 17 -1.82 -11.74 -5.28
CA THR A 17 -1.21 -12.11 -3.99
C THR A 17 -0.04 -11.20 -3.63
N ALA A 18 0.83 -10.88 -4.59
CA ALA A 18 1.93 -9.94 -4.36
C ALA A 18 1.40 -8.55 -3.99
N LYS A 19 0.36 -8.06 -4.68
CA LYS A 19 -0.26 -6.76 -4.41
C LYS A 19 -0.92 -6.72 -3.03
N GLU A 20 -1.57 -7.79 -2.61
CA GLU A 20 -2.15 -7.92 -1.27
C GLU A 20 -1.07 -7.85 -0.18
N GLN A 21 0.09 -8.47 -0.41
CA GLN A 21 1.24 -8.37 0.51
C GLN A 21 1.78 -6.94 0.57
N GLU A 22 1.96 -6.26 -0.56
CA GLU A 22 2.39 -4.85 -0.61
C GLU A 22 1.42 -3.93 0.16
N ILE A 23 0.11 -4.18 0.05
CA ILE A 23 -0.90 -3.42 0.80
C ILE A 23 -0.78 -3.69 2.30
N GLN A 24 -0.57 -4.95 2.72
CA GLN A 24 -0.38 -5.28 4.13
C GLN A 24 0.87 -4.61 4.73
N GLU A 25 1.97 -4.57 3.98
CA GLU A 25 3.18 -3.87 4.39
C GLU A 25 2.94 -2.36 4.51
N SER A 26 2.26 -1.78 3.53
CA SER A 26 1.87 -0.37 3.52
C SER A 26 0.95 -0.02 4.71
N ASP A 27 -0.05 -0.85 5.00
CA ASP A 27 -0.95 -0.68 6.15
C ASP A 27 -0.18 -0.71 7.49
N ARG A 28 0.85 -1.57 7.62
CA ARG A 28 1.74 -1.60 8.79
C ARG A 28 2.59 -0.34 8.90
N GLU A 29 3.15 0.14 7.79
CA GLU A 29 3.94 1.38 7.79
C GLU A 29 3.08 2.59 8.23
N LEU A 30 1.83 2.66 7.77
CA LEU A 30 0.87 3.68 8.19
C LEU A 30 0.60 3.66 9.69
N GLU A 31 0.47 2.47 10.29
CA GLU A 31 0.32 2.30 11.73
C GLU A 31 1.57 2.79 12.48
N ILE A 32 2.76 2.37 12.03
CA ILE A 32 4.04 2.78 12.62
C ILE A 32 4.23 4.29 12.56
N LEU A 33 3.99 4.92 11.41
CA LEU A 33 4.09 6.37 11.24
C LEU A 33 3.12 7.10 12.17
N SER A 34 1.88 6.63 12.25
CA SER A 34 0.87 7.20 13.14
C SER A 34 1.27 7.11 14.62
N VAL A 35 1.89 6.00 15.03
CA VAL A 35 2.41 5.84 16.39
C VAL A 35 3.61 6.76 16.65
N LYS A 36 4.56 6.85 15.70
CA LYS A 36 5.72 7.76 15.82
C LYS A 36 5.27 9.21 15.99
N ILE A 37 4.35 9.69 15.15
CA ILE A 37 3.80 11.06 15.24
C ILE A 37 3.18 11.32 16.62
N LYS A 38 2.47 10.35 17.20
CA LYS A 38 1.91 10.49 18.56
C LYS A 38 3.00 10.58 19.63
N VAL A 39 4.09 9.83 19.49
CA VAL A 39 5.23 9.89 20.42
C VAL A 39 5.91 11.25 20.35
N GLU A 40 6.21 11.75 19.16
CA GLU A 40 6.86 13.06 18.98
C GLU A 40 5.97 14.20 19.48
N ASN A 41 4.66 14.16 19.17
CA ASN A 41 3.71 15.14 19.71
C ASN A 41 3.57 15.07 21.23
N LYS A 42 3.72 13.88 21.83
CA LYS A 42 3.74 13.75 23.29
C LYS A 42 5.01 14.38 23.90
N ALA A 43 6.16 14.23 23.23
CA ALA A 43 7.40 14.88 23.65
C ALA A 43 7.27 16.41 23.63
N LEU A 44 6.65 16.98 22.60
CA LEU A 44 6.33 18.41 22.51
C LEU A 44 5.42 18.92 23.63
N GLY A 45 4.59 18.04 24.21
CA GLY A 45 3.70 18.38 25.32
C GLY A 45 4.32 18.28 26.71
N MET A 46 5.61 17.93 26.84
CA MET A 46 6.26 17.79 28.14
C MET A 46 6.66 19.15 28.72
N GLN A 47 6.35 19.39 30.00
CA GLN A 47 6.90 20.54 30.73
C GLN A 47 8.43 20.42 30.79
N ASP A 48 9.13 21.54 30.59
CA ASP A 48 10.60 21.69 30.62
C ASP A 48 11.37 21.14 29.40
N LEU A 49 10.69 21.01 28.26
CA LEU A 49 11.39 20.77 26.99
C LEU A 49 12.27 21.99 26.64
N ARG A 50 13.55 21.75 26.35
CA ARG A 50 14.46 22.81 25.90
C ARG A 50 14.05 23.28 24.50
N GLU A 51 14.20 24.56 24.21
CA GLU A 51 13.76 25.19 22.96
C GLU A 51 14.36 24.53 21.70
N ASP A 52 15.63 24.12 21.77
CA ASP A 52 16.33 23.42 20.70
C ASP A 52 15.69 22.04 20.42
N LEU A 53 15.38 21.30 21.48
CA LEU A 53 14.67 20.02 21.37
C LEU A 53 13.23 20.22 20.87
N GLU A 54 12.54 21.27 21.31
CA GLU A 54 11.20 21.59 20.83
C GLU A 54 11.18 21.85 19.33
N GLU A 55 12.18 22.56 18.80
CA GLU A 55 12.32 22.80 17.37
C GLU A 55 12.59 21.49 16.60
N ASP A 56 13.50 20.65 17.10
CA ASP A 56 13.81 19.34 16.51
C ASP A 56 12.58 18.43 16.46
N PHE A 57 11.80 18.36 17.54
CA PHE A 57 10.56 17.56 17.57
C PHE A 57 9.51 18.11 16.60
N LYS A 58 9.38 19.44 16.44
CA LYS A 58 8.48 20.03 15.44
C LYS A 58 8.86 19.64 14.02
N TYR A 59 10.14 19.70 13.68
CA TYR A 59 10.61 19.26 12.35
C TYR A 59 10.41 17.76 12.15
N SER A 60 10.66 16.94 13.18
CA SER A 60 10.40 15.49 13.13
C SER A 60 8.93 15.20 12.86
N VAL A 61 8.00 15.84 13.58
CA VAL A 61 6.56 15.70 13.36
C VAL A 61 6.18 16.06 11.92
N GLN A 62 6.63 17.22 11.41
CA GLN A 62 6.32 17.66 10.04
C GLN A 62 6.85 16.68 8.98
N ALA A 63 8.05 16.14 9.17
CA ALA A 63 8.61 15.13 8.27
C ALA A 63 7.78 13.84 8.29
N LEU A 64 7.44 13.34 9.49
CA LEU A 64 6.63 12.14 9.64
C LEU A 64 5.21 12.30 9.09
N GLU A 65 4.59 13.46 9.27
CA GLU A 65 3.27 13.77 8.68
C GLU A 65 3.33 13.79 7.16
N SER A 66 4.39 14.35 6.58
CA SER A 66 4.61 14.33 5.13
C SER A 66 4.77 12.90 4.60
N MET A 67 5.53 12.06 5.31
CA MET A 67 5.69 10.64 4.99
C MET A 67 4.36 9.88 5.12
N LEU A 68 3.57 10.17 6.17
CA LEU A 68 2.26 9.57 6.37
C LEU A 68 1.32 9.86 5.19
N VAL A 69 1.24 11.12 4.75
CA VAL A 69 0.40 11.51 3.60
C VAL A 69 0.86 10.81 2.32
N GLN A 70 2.17 10.72 2.10
CA GLN A 70 2.72 10.02 0.93
C GLN A 70 2.36 8.53 0.95
N GLU A 71 2.55 7.86 2.09
CA GLU A 71 2.25 6.44 2.22
C GLU A 71 0.74 6.17 2.13
N GLN A 72 -0.12 7.06 2.64
CA GLN A 72 -1.57 6.97 2.47
C GLN A 72 -1.97 7.01 1.00
N ARG A 73 -1.38 7.93 0.23
CA ARG A 73 -1.62 8.02 -1.21
C ARG A 73 -1.16 6.76 -1.93
N ARG A 74 0.04 6.27 -1.61
CA ARG A 74 0.56 5.02 -2.16
C ARG A 74 -0.37 3.84 -1.86
N ASN A 75 -0.82 3.70 -0.62
CA ASN A 75 -1.74 2.64 -0.20
C ASN A 75 -3.08 2.68 -0.97
N ILE A 76 -3.61 3.87 -1.21
CA ILE A 76 -4.83 4.07 -2.01
C ILE A 76 -4.62 3.60 -3.45
N GLU A 77 -3.50 3.96 -4.09
CA GLU A 77 -3.21 3.52 -5.45
C GLU A 77 -3.00 2.00 -5.51
N LEU A 78 -2.29 1.40 -4.54
CA LEU A 78 -2.15 -0.07 -4.45
C LEU A 78 -3.50 -0.78 -4.37
N LYS A 79 -4.44 -0.24 -3.58
CA LYS A 79 -5.81 -0.77 -3.45
C LYS A 79 -6.59 -0.66 -4.75
N LYS A 80 -6.43 0.44 -5.51
CA LYS A 80 -7.04 0.57 -6.85
C LYS A 80 -6.47 -0.44 -7.84
N ASP A 81 -5.15 -0.60 -7.86
CA ASP A 81 -4.47 -1.56 -8.74
C ASP A 81 -4.95 -2.99 -8.45
N LEU A 82 -5.11 -3.36 -7.17
CA LEU A 82 -5.64 -4.65 -6.76
C LEU A 82 -7.05 -4.90 -7.34
N GLU A 83 -7.95 -3.91 -7.26
CA GLU A 83 -9.30 -4.04 -7.79
C GLU A 83 -9.30 -4.18 -9.32
N ILE A 84 -8.40 -3.49 -10.03
CA ILE A 84 -8.22 -3.67 -11.47
C ILE A 84 -7.75 -5.09 -11.80
N LEU A 85 -6.80 -5.63 -11.04
CA LEU A 85 -6.29 -7.00 -11.24
C LEU A 85 -7.39 -8.05 -11.00
N LYS A 86 -8.20 -7.88 -9.94
CA LYS A 86 -9.35 -8.75 -9.66
C LYS A 86 -10.37 -8.71 -10.79
N TYR A 87 -10.73 -7.51 -11.26
CA TYR A 87 -11.63 -7.35 -12.39
C TYR A 87 -11.08 -8.01 -13.66
N ARG A 88 -9.78 -7.81 -13.96
CA ARG A 88 -9.12 -8.44 -15.10
C ARG A 88 -9.20 -9.97 -15.02
N ARG A 89 -8.96 -10.54 -13.84
CA ARG A 89 -9.07 -11.99 -13.63
C ARG A 89 -10.49 -12.48 -13.90
N GLU A 90 -11.52 -11.81 -13.36
CA GLU A 90 -12.92 -12.16 -13.59
C GLU A 90 -13.29 -12.11 -15.08
N VAL A 91 -12.82 -11.10 -15.81
CA VAL A 91 -13.01 -10.98 -17.26
C VAL A 91 -12.38 -12.14 -18.00
N ILE A 92 -11.13 -12.51 -17.66
CA ILE A 92 -10.45 -13.65 -18.28
C ILE A 92 -11.22 -14.95 -18.01
N GLU A 93 -11.66 -15.17 -16.77
CA GLU A 93 -12.39 -16.37 -16.37
C GLU A 93 -13.75 -16.48 -17.09
N SER A 94 -14.49 -15.37 -17.20
CA SER A 94 -15.88 -15.35 -17.65
C SER A 94 -16.10 -15.12 -19.15
N GLN A 95 -15.21 -14.38 -19.83
CA GLN A 95 -15.45 -13.91 -21.20
C GLN A 95 -14.65 -14.64 -22.27
N PHE A 96 -13.64 -15.42 -21.89
CA PHE A 96 -12.81 -16.17 -22.85
C PHE A 96 -12.99 -17.66 -22.66
N SER A 97 -13.22 -18.38 -23.75
CA SER A 97 -13.09 -19.84 -23.79
C SER A 97 -11.63 -20.26 -23.92
N ASP A 98 -11.31 -21.48 -23.50
CA ASP A 98 -9.93 -21.99 -23.43
C ASP A 98 -9.19 -21.95 -24.78
N ASN A 99 -9.91 -21.88 -25.91
CA ASN A 99 -9.35 -21.88 -27.27
C ASN A 99 -9.39 -20.50 -27.95
N GLU A 100 -10.00 -19.47 -27.35
CA GLU A 100 -10.11 -18.13 -27.94
C GLU A 100 -8.82 -17.32 -27.83
N LEU A 101 -7.95 -17.69 -26.89
CA LEU A 101 -6.68 -16.99 -26.61
C LEU A 101 -5.46 -17.64 -27.31
N ASP A 102 -5.68 -18.73 -28.05
CA ASP A 102 -4.65 -19.53 -28.74
C ASP A 102 -4.44 -19.14 -30.23
N ARG A 103 -5.16 -18.13 -30.74
CA ARG A 103 -5.03 -17.59 -32.11
C ARG A 103 -4.11 -16.38 -32.16
#